data_AF-A0A518V2A2-F1
#
_entry.id   AF-A0A518V2A2-F1
#
_cell.length_a   1.000
_cell.length_b   1.000
_cell.length_c   1.000
_cell.angle_alpha   90.00
_cell.angle_beta   90.00
_cell.angle_gamma   90.00
#
_symmetry.space_group_name_H-M   'P 1'
#
loop_
_entity.id
_entity.type
_entity.pdbx_description
1 polymer ?
#
loop_
_entity_poly.entity_id
_entity_poly.type
_entity_poly.pdbx_seq_one_letter_code
_entity_poly.pdbx_strand_id
1 'polypeptide(L)'
;MLSIISLYAAPGTNVLIGDGEKGIRGDALNAAELCKIGGYSKTQGYRLLQSLIKKKVLGMLPIYGEEKVYVVNPDYYINGREVLPEIYRYFECEEGPKMDTPPTDPKSSNPLGE
;
A
#
# COMPACT_ATOMS: atom_id res chain seq x y z
N MET A 1 -12.00 -0.61 4.95
CA MET A 1 -10.82 0.28 4.93
C MET A 1 -10.61 0.90 3.56
N LEU A 2 -10.22 0.13 2.53
CA LEU A 2 -9.85 0.66 1.21
C LEU A 2 -10.93 1.57 0.59
N SER A 3 -12.18 1.11 0.57
CA SER A 3 -13.31 1.86 0.01
C SER A 3 -13.56 3.23 0.65
N ILE A 4 -13.17 3.41 1.92
CA ILE A 4 -13.34 4.67 2.64
C ILE A 4 -12.14 5.57 2.39
N ILE A 5 -10.92 5.03 2.51
CA ILE A 5 -9.71 5.84 2.28
C ILE A 5 -9.57 6.25 0.82
N SER A 6 -10.07 5.47 -0.14
CA SER A 6 -10.02 5.80 -1.57
C SER A 6 -10.83 7.05 -1.92
N LEU A 7 -11.82 7.43 -1.12
CA LEU A 7 -12.56 8.68 -1.29
C LEU A 7 -11.69 9.93 -1.09
N TYR A 8 -10.55 9.77 -0.42
CA TYR A 8 -9.56 10.82 -0.19
C TYR A 8 -8.49 10.85 -1.29
N ALA A 9 -8.60 9.99 -2.31
CA ALA A 9 -7.68 9.98 -3.44
C ALA A 9 -7.91 11.22 -4.33
N ALA A 10 -6.89 12.07 -4.38
CA ALA A 10 -6.88 13.28 -5.19
C ALA A 10 -7.01 12.92 -6.69
N PRO A 11 -7.84 13.64 -7.45
CA PRO A 11 -8.00 13.36 -8.88
C PRO A 11 -6.67 13.47 -9.65
N GLY A 12 -6.41 12.52 -10.54
CA GLY A 12 -5.23 12.50 -11.41
C GLY A 12 -3.93 12.02 -10.74
N THR A 13 -3.73 12.29 -9.45
CA THR A 13 -2.53 11.85 -8.71
C THR A 13 -2.80 10.66 -7.79
N ASN A 14 -4.05 10.31 -7.52
CA ASN A 14 -4.46 9.25 -6.61
C ASN A 14 -3.82 9.31 -5.20
N VAL A 15 -3.19 10.43 -4.84
CA VAL A 15 -2.58 10.67 -3.53
C VAL A 15 -3.69 10.81 -2.53
N LEU A 16 -3.57 10.16 -1.38
CA LEU A 16 -4.51 10.31 -0.28
C LEU A 16 -4.28 11.66 0.39
N ILE A 17 -5.21 12.59 0.21
CA ILE A 17 -5.12 13.98 0.69
C ILE A 17 -6.22 14.25 1.71
N GLY A 18 -5.91 15.01 2.76
CA GLY A 18 -6.89 15.42 3.76
C GLY A 18 -7.92 16.42 3.21
N ASP A 19 -9.12 16.38 3.75
CA ASP A 19 -10.23 17.27 3.37
C ASP A 19 -10.46 18.43 4.36
N GLY A 20 -9.70 18.45 5.46
CA GLY A 20 -9.81 19.41 6.56
C GLY A 20 -10.68 18.93 7.73
N GLU A 21 -11.52 17.90 7.53
CA GLU A 21 -12.19 17.19 8.62
C GLU A 21 -11.37 15.99 9.09
N LYS A 22 -10.75 15.29 8.14
CA LYS A 22 -9.79 14.20 8.37
C LYS A 22 -8.46 14.58 7.73
N GLY A 23 -7.49 14.89 8.58
CA GLY A 23 -6.19 15.43 8.16
C GLY A 23 -6.27 16.91 7.76
N ILE A 24 -5.13 17.47 7.38
CA ILE A 24 -5.03 18.86 6.93
C ILE A 24 -5.48 18.94 5.47
N ARG A 25 -6.33 19.92 5.15
CA ARG A 25 -6.84 20.10 3.79
C ARG A 25 -5.70 20.36 2.82
N GLY A 26 -5.57 19.52 1.78
CA GLY A 26 -4.55 19.69 0.75
C GLY A 26 -3.23 18.98 1.04
N ASP A 27 -3.02 18.51 2.27
CA ASP A 27 -1.82 17.77 2.66
C ASP A 27 -2.02 16.26 2.53
N ALA A 28 -0.92 15.55 2.28
CA ALA A 28 -0.95 14.10 2.22
C ALA A 28 -1.30 13.46 3.57
N LEU A 29 -2.18 12.47 3.55
CA LEU A 29 -2.58 11.73 4.73
C LEU A 29 -1.46 10.77 5.17
N ASN A 30 -1.14 10.80 6.45
CA ASN A 30 -0.21 9.85 7.05
C ASN A 30 -0.91 8.57 7.54
N ALA A 31 -0.12 7.56 7.90
CA ALA A 31 -0.64 6.26 8.34
C ALA A 31 -1.62 6.37 9.53
N ALA A 32 -1.36 7.25 10.49
CA ALA A 32 -2.21 7.40 11.67
C ALA A 32 -3.57 8.01 11.30
N GLU A 33 -3.60 8.95 10.37
CA GLU A 33 -4.84 9.54 9.86
C GLU A 33 -5.65 8.53 9.06
N LEU A 34 -5.00 7.74 8.20
CA LEU A 34 -5.65 6.65 7.46
C LEU A 34 -6.26 5.60 8.40
N CYS A 35 -5.58 5.26 9.50
CA CYS A 35 -6.13 4.37 10.53
C CYS A 35 -7.39 4.96 11.16
N LYS A 36 -7.36 6.26 11.50
CA LYS A 36 -8.51 6.98 12.07
C LYS A 36 -9.69 7.05 11.11
N ILE A 37 -9.44 7.36 9.83
CA ILE A 37 -10.47 7.39 8.77
C ILE A 37 -11.13 6.01 8.64
N GLY A 38 -10.32 4.94 8.68
CA GLY A 38 -10.84 3.57 8.64
C GLY A 38 -11.53 3.10 9.92
N GLY A 39 -11.51 3.87 11.01
CA GLY A 39 -12.06 3.46 12.30
C GLY A 39 -11.27 2.35 13.00
N TYR A 40 -10.00 2.17 12.66
CA TYR A 40 -9.17 1.11 13.23
C TYR A 40 -8.29 1.62 14.37
N SER A 41 -8.04 0.75 15.35
CA SER A 41 -6.95 0.98 16.29
C SER A 41 -5.63 1.11 15.54
N LYS A 42 -4.66 1.82 16.14
CA LYS A 42 -3.33 2.05 15.54
C LYS A 42 -2.73 0.73 15.05
N THR A 43 -2.57 -0.25 15.93
CA THR A 43 -1.93 -1.53 15.60
C THR A 43 -2.64 -2.29 14.47
N GLN A 44 -3.98 -2.37 14.50
CA GLN A 44 -4.74 -3.05 13.45
C GLN A 44 -4.64 -2.31 12.12
N GLY A 45 -4.78 -0.98 12.13
CA GLY A 45 -4.72 -0.16 10.93
C GLY A 45 -3.34 -0.21 10.27
N TYR A 46 -2.24 -0.17 11.03
CA TYR A 46 -0.90 -0.34 10.48
C TYR A 46 -0.70 -1.70 9.81
N ARG A 47 -1.19 -2.80 10.42
CA ARG A 47 -1.14 -4.14 9.82
C ARG A 47 -1.94 -4.20 8.52
N LEU A 48 -3.11 -3.56 8.50
CA LEU A 48 -3.95 -3.48 7.30
C LEU A 48 -3.27 -2.66 6.20
N LEU A 49 -2.73 -1.48 6.51
CA LEU A 49 -1.99 -0.64 5.56
C LEU A 49 -0.80 -1.40 4.95
N GLN A 50 0.00 -2.09 5.77
CA GLN A 50 1.09 -2.93 5.30
C GLN A 50 0.60 -4.05 4.39
N SER A 51 -0.54 -4.69 4.72
CA SER A 51 -1.13 -5.72 3.87
C SER A 51 -1.58 -5.16 2.51
N LEU A 52 -2.18 -3.95 2.50
CA LEU A 52 -2.59 -3.26 1.27
C LEU A 52 -1.38 -2.86 0.41
N ILE A 53 -0.29 -2.41 1.03
CA ILE A 53 0.97 -2.14 0.33
C ILE A 53 1.53 -3.44 -0.27
N LYS A 54 1.62 -4.51 0.51
CA LYS A 54 2.12 -5.81 0.04
C LYS A 54 1.28 -6.37 -1.11
N LYS A 55 -0.02 -6.09 -1.13
CA LYS A 55 -0.94 -6.49 -2.20
C LYS A 55 -0.95 -5.52 -3.40
N LYS A 56 -0.08 -4.49 -3.39
CA LYS A 56 -0.03 -3.44 -4.42
C LYS A 56 -1.37 -2.70 -4.63
N VAL A 57 -2.17 -2.61 -3.57
CA VAL A 57 -3.41 -1.84 -3.56
C VAL A 57 -3.14 -0.39 -3.14
N LEU A 58 -2.18 -0.21 -2.23
CA LEU A 58 -1.62 1.09 -1.85
C LEU A 58 -0.14 1.13 -2.22
N GLY A 59 0.34 2.31 -2.57
CA GLY A 59 1.75 2.62 -2.80
C GLY A 59 2.23 3.66 -1.79
N MET A 60 3.54 3.67 -1.53
CA MET A 60 4.21 4.75 -0.83
C MET A 60 5.23 5.37 -1.77
N LEU A 61 4.89 6.54 -2.32
CA LEU A 61 5.67 7.23 -3.33
C LEU A 61 6.32 8.49 -2.72
N PRO A 62 7.61 8.74 -2.99
CA PRO A 62 8.22 10.02 -2.65
C PRO A 62 7.70 11.09 -3.60
N ILE A 63 7.16 12.19 -3.06
CA ILE A 63 6.82 13.38 -3.86
C ILE A 63 7.65 14.56 -3.31
N TYR A 64 8.25 15.34 -4.20
CA TYR A 64 9.07 16.52 -3.85
C TYR A 64 10.25 16.26 -2.90
N GLY A 65 10.91 15.11 -3.03
CA GLY A 65 12.29 14.93 -2.56
C GLY A 65 12.48 14.03 -1.34
N GLU A 66 11.57 13.99 -0.35
CA GLU A 66 11.75 13.09 0.81
C GLU A 66 10.46 12.54 1.43
N GLU A 67 9.32 13.24 1.32
CA GLU A 67 8.11 12.81 2.02
C GLU A 67 7.38 11.71 1.23
N LYS A 68 7.26 10.52 1.84
CA LYS A 68 6.54 9.39 1.28
C LYS A 68 5.05 9.57 1.52
N VAL A 69 4.30 9.74 0.45
CA VAL A 69 2.83 9.86 0.50
C VAL A 69 2.18 8.54 0.12
N TYR A 70 0.97 8.32 0.64
CA TYR A 70 0.16 7.17 0.27
C TYR A 70 -0.59 7.45 -1.03
N VAL A 71 -0.52 6.50 -1.97
CA VAL A 71 -1.20 6.57 -3.27
C VAL A 71 -2.04 5.31 -3.47
N VAL A 72 -3.24 5.44 -4.04
CA VAL A 72 -4.07 4.28 -4.37
C VAL A 72 -3.74 3.79 -5.77
N ASN A 73 -3.56 2.46 -5.91
CA ASN A 73 -3.36 1.86 -7.22
C ASN A 73 -4.57 2.16 -8.12
N PRO A 74 -4.35 2.76 -9.31
CA PRO A 74 -5.41 3.06 -10.27
C PRO A 74 -6.29 1.86 -10.62
N ASP A 75 -5.75 0.64 -10.66
CA ASP A 75 -6.51 -0.58 -10.97
C ASP A 75 -7.61 -0.87 -9.95
N TYR A 76 -7.46 -0.36 -8.71
CA TYR A 76 -8.42 -0.55 -7.63
C TYR A 76 -9.34 0.65 -7.44
N TYR A 77 -8.87 1.85 -7.79
CA TYR A 77 -9.68 3.05 -7.71
C TYR A 77 -9.17 4.15 -8.64
N ILE A 78 -10.04 4.55 -9.56
CA ILE A 78 -9.86 5.73 -10.40
C ILE A 78 -10.97 6.70 -10.00
N ASN A 79 -10.61 7.90 -9.52
CA ASN A 79 -11.58 8.93 -9.15
C ASN A 79 -12.21 9.62 -10.39
N GLY A 80 -12.61 8.82 -11.38
CA GLY A 80 -13.23 9.27 -12.64
C GLY A 80 -12.34 10.09 -13.58
N ARG A 81 -11.01 10.15 -13.35
CA ARG A 81 -10.05 10.89 -14.20
C ARG A 81 -8.82 10.03 -14.53
N GLU A 82 -8.20 10.32 -15.67
CA GLU A 82 -6.95 9.69 -16.09
C GLU A 82 -5.84 9.96 -15.05
N VAL A 83 -5.16 8.91 -14.62
CA VAL A 83 -4.12 8.98 -13.59
C VAL A 83 -2.75 9.19 -14.22
N LEU A 84 -1.86 9.91 -13.54
CA LEU A 84 -0.49 10.15 -14.01
C LEU A 84 0.23 8.83 -14.36
N PRO A 85 0.89 8.72 -15.53
CA PRO A 85 1.58 7.50 -15.96
C PRO A 85 2.65 6.99 -14.99
N GLU A 86 3.26 7.88 -14.21
CA GLU A 86 4.26 7.54 -13.19
C GLU A 86 3.70 6.62 -12.10
N ILE A 87 2.40 6.77 -11.80
CA ILE A 87 1.71 5.96 -10.79
C ILE A 87 1.46 4.55 -11.33
N TYR A 88 0.99 4.44 -12.58
CA TYR A 88 0.85 3.14 -13.25
C TYR A 88 2.19 2.40 -13.28
N ARG A 89 3.26 3.08 -13.72
CA ARG A 89 4.60 2.50 -13.75
C ARG A 89 5.06 2.01 -12.38
N TYR A 90 4.79 2.75 -11.31
CA TYR A 90 5.14 2.30 -9.95
C TYR A 90 4.50 0.96 -9.58
N PHE A 91 3.23 0.74 -9.96
CA PHE A 91 2.53 -0.51 -9.65
C PHE A 91 2.86 -1.66 -10.63
N GLU A 92 3.22 -1.33 -11.87
CA GLU A 92 3.63 -2.30 -12.91
C GLU A 92 5.07 -2.80 -12.74
N CYS A 93 6.01 -1.99 -12.23
CA CYS A 93 7.45 -2.28 -12.30
C CYS A 93 7.97 -3.43 -11.40
N GLU A 94 7.10 -4.13 -10.67
CA GLU A 94 7.50 -5.31 -9.87
C GLU A 94 6.90 -6.60 -10.41
N GLU A 95 7.20 -6.92 -11.67
CA GLU A 95 7.33 -8.30 -12.13
C GLU A 95 8.83 -8.65 -12.21
N GLY A 96 9.38 -9.18 -11.11
CA GLY A 96 10.71 -9.78 -11.13
C GLY A 96 11.10 -10.43 -9.79
N PRO A 97 11.85 -11.54 -9.84
CA PRO A 97 11.38 -12.85 -10.27
C PRO A 97 10.48 -13.49 -9.19
N LYS A 98 9.59 -14.40 -9.62
CA LYS A 98 8.96 -15.38 -8.73
C LYS A 98 10.10 -16.15 -8.05
N MET A 99 10.33 -15.95 -6.76
CA MET A 99 11.06 -16.94 -5.99
C MET A 99 10.13 -18.15 -5.86
N ASP A 100 10.30 -19.08 -6.80
CA ASP A 100 9.91 -20.47 -6.64
C ASP A 100 10.43 -20.96 -5.29
N THR A 101 9.54 -21.17 -4.35
CA THR A 101 9.74 -22.12 -3.27
C THR A 101 8.50 -23.00 -3.21
N PRO A 102 8.59 -24.27 -2.81
CA PRO A 102 9.73 -25.19 -2.79
C PRO A 102 9.34 -26.56 -3.41
N PRO A 103 10.16 -27.61 -3.26
CA PRO A 103 9.58 -28.88 -2.85
C PRO A 103 10.13 -29.35 -1.50
N THR A 104 9.20 -29.40 -0.55
CA THR A 104 9.11 -30.34 0.58
C THR A 104 9.23 -31.77 0.00
N ASP A 105 9.89 -32.81 0.54
CA ASP A 105 10.13 -33.33 1.90
C ASP A 105 11.01 -34.63 1.74
N PRO A 106 10.97 -35.70 2.57
CA PRO A 106 11.53 -35.98 3.92
C PRO A 106 12.56 -37.15 3.95
N LYS A 107 13.48 -37.20 4.93
CA LYS A 107 13.97 -38.41 5.67
C LYS A 107 15.23 -38.07 6.46
N SER A 108 15.18 -38.04 7.79
CA SER A 108 15.58 -39.16 8.65
C SER A 108 16.90 -39.80 8.21
N SER A 109 17.97 -39.52 8.96
CA SER A 109 18.76 -40.55 9.67
C SER A 109 19.83 -39.89 10.52
N ASN A 110 19.70 -40.03 11.85
CA ASN A 110 20.87 -40.15 12.71
C ASN A 110 21.69 -41.37 12.26
N PRO A 111 22.99 -41.43 12.60
CA PRO A 111 23.33 -42.42 13.60
C PRO A 111 24.32 -41.92 14.67
N LEU A 112 24.13 -42.50 15.86
CA LEU A 112 25.14 -42.69 16.90
C LEU A 112 26.32 -43.54 16.38
N GLY A 113 27.51 -43.29 16.94
CA GLY A 113 28.56 -44.29 17.17
C GLY A 113 29.58 -44.45 16.05
N GLU A 114 30.85 -44.14 16.32
CA GLU A 114 31.83 -45.08 16.91
C GLU A 114 32.84 -44.31 17.77
#